data_AF-R6DEZ4-F1
#
_entry.id   AF-R6DEZ4-F1
#
_cell.length_a   1.000
_cell.length_b   1.000
_cell.length_c   1.000
_cell.angle_alpha   90.00
_cell.angle_beta   90.00
_cell.angle_gamma   90.00
#
_symmetry.space_group_name_H-M   'P 1'
#
loop_
_entity.id
_entity.type
_entity.pdbx_description
1 polymer ?
#
loop_
_entity_poly.entity_id
_entity_poly.type
_entity_poly.pdbx_seq_one_letter_code
_entity_poly.pdbx_strand_id
1 'polypeptide(L)'
;MKYVKDNLADIIILILLVVWGIYDLFMWQSECSNLVSIVVGFCLVCLFPWCCKGTNERFLKVRNRALQYSFTFLVSLFCALKIVEVLREHSIEVDAIKVIFVGVFLQSAYFLIMKQRIDR
;
A
#
# COMPACT_ATOMS: atom_id res chain seq x y z
N MET A 1 -20.96 -9.96 7.83
CA MET A 1 -21.12 -9.32 6.51
C MET A 1 -21.02 -7.79 6.54
N LYS A 2 -21.55 -7.08 7.56
CA LYS A 2 -21.50 -5.60 7.64
C LYS A 2 -20.07 -5.02 7.58
N TYR A 3 -19.12 -5.61 8.33
CA TYR A 3 -17.70 -5.21 8.31
C TYR A 3 -17.06 -5.28 6.91
N VAL A 4 -17.36 -6.32 6.12
CA VAL A 4 -16.81 -6.49 4.77
C VAL A 4 -17.39 -5.43 3.83
N LYS A 5 -18.69 -5.16 3.95
CA LYS A 5 -19.39 -4.17 3.14
C LYS A 5 -18.87 -2.74 3.40
N ASP A 6 -18.60 -2.43 4.67
CA ASP A 6 -18.11 -1.11 5.10
C ASP A 6 -16.64 -0.87 4.79
N ASN A 7 -15.88 -1.91 4.45
CA ASN A 7 -14.44 -1.84 4.18
C ASN A 7 -14.05 -2.46 2.82
N LEU A 8 -15.02 -2.56 1.90
CA LEU A 8 -14.85 -3.28 0.64
C LEU A 8 -13.65 -2.75 -0.16
N ALA A 9 -13.48 -1.41 -0.22
CA ALA A 9 -12.38 -0.78 -0.95
C ALA A 9 -11.00 -1.16 -0.38
N ASP A 10 -10.80 -1.09 0.94
CA ASP A 10 -9.56 -1.51 1.60
C ASP A 10 -9.25 -2.99 1.34
N ILE A 11 -10.27 -3.85 1.41
CA ILE A 11 -10.11 -5.29 1.18
C ILE A 11 -9.71 -5.56 -0.28
N ILE A 12 -10.35 -4.87 -1.24
CA ILE A 12 -10.00 -4.96 -2.67
C ILE A 12 -8.58 -4.49 -2.89
N ILE A 13 -8.16 -3.37 -2.29
CA ILE A 13 -6.78 -2.86 -2.37
C ILE A 13 -5.79 -3.91 -1.88
N LEU A 14 -6.04 -4.54 -0.72
CA LEU A 14 -5.15 -5.57 -0.19
C LEU A 14 -5.07 -6.79 -1.11
N ILE A 15 -6.20 -7.29 -1.61
CA ILE A 15 -6.21 -8.44 -2.53
C ILE A 15 -5.47 -8.09 -3.82
N LEU A 16 -5.75 -6.92 -4.40
CA LEU A 16 -5.12 -6.46 -5.63
C LEU A 16 -3.60 -6.39 -5.48
N LEU A 17 -3.12 -5.83 -4.36
CA LEU A 17 -1.69 -5.68 -4.08
C LEU A 17 -0.99 -7.00 -3.74
N VAL A 18 -1.68 -7.95 -3.10
CA VAL A 18 -1.16 -9.30 -2.89
C VAL A 18 -1.04 -10.05 -4.22
N VAL A 19 -2.07 -10.00 -5.06
CA VAL A 19 -2.06 -10.64 -6.39
C VAL A 19 -0.96 -10.01 -7.26
N TRP A 20 -0.85 -8.69 -7.26
CA TRP A 20 0.20 -7.97 -7.95
C TRP A 20 1.59 -8.34 -7.42
N GLY A 21 1.79 -8.40 -6.10
CA GLY A 21 3.07 -8.76 -5.50
C GLY A 21 3.50 -10.20 -5.82
N ILE A 22 2.56 -11.14 -5.84
CA ILE A 22 2.80 -12.51 -6.32
C ILE A 22 3.19 -12.48 -7.80
N TYR A 23 2.43 -11.77 -8.63
CA TYR A 23 2.73 -11.64 -10.06
C TYR A 23 4.13 -11.04 -10.31
N ASP A 24 4.48 -9.96 -9.62
CA ASP A 24 5.77 -9.28 -9.76
C ASP A 24 6.94 -10.19 -9.35
N LEU A 25 6.76 -11.02 -8.32
CA LEU A 25 7.77 -11.98 -7.87
C LEU A 25 7.99 -13.13 -8.86
N PHE A 26 6.92 -13.64 -9.48
CA PHE A 26 7.01 -14.75 -10.44
C PHE A 26 7.35 -14.30 -11.88
N MET A 27 6.99 -13.07 -12.26
CA MET A 27 7.12 -12.55 -13.63
C MET A 27 8.12 -11.38 -13.74
N TRP A 28 9.07 -11.26 -12.82
CA TRP A 28 10.04 -10.15 -12.74
C TRP A 28 10.82 -9.86 -14.03
N GLN A 29 11.02 -10.86 -14.90
CA GLN A 29 11.72 -10.71 -16.20
C GLN A 29 10.80 -10.44 -17.41
N SER A 30 9.48 -10.36 -17.20
CA SER A 30 8.52 -10.12 -18.29
C SER A 30 8.40 -8.63 -18.63
N GLU A 31 8.40 -8.28 -19.93
CA GLU A 31 8.12 -6.91 -20.40
C GLU A 31 6.72 -6.42 -19.99
N CYS A 32 5.79 -7.33 -19.72
CA CYS A 32 4.44 -6.99 -19.26
C CYS A 32 4.39 -6.52 -17.79
N SER A 33 5.45 -6.70 -17.01
CA SER A 33 5.51 -6.31 -15.59
C SER A 33 5.22 -4.82 -15.37
N ASN A 34 5.78 -3.96 -16.22
CA ASN A 34 5.55 -2.52 -16.17
C ASN A 34 4.10 -2.15 -16.52
N LEU A 35 3.52 -2.77 -17.56
CA LEU A 35 2.13 -2.52 -17.94
C LEU A 35 1.15 -2.92 -16.85
N VAL A 36 1.35 -4.10 -16.25
CA VAL A 36 0.51 -4.56 -15.13
C VAL A 36 0.62 -3.63 -13.94
N SER A 37 1.83 -3.16 -13.61
CA SER A 37 2.03 -2.18 -12.53
C SER A 37 1.34 -0.84 -12.83
N ILE A 38 1.36 -0.36 -14.07
CA ILE A 38 0.62 0.85 -14.47
C ILE A 38 -0.89 0.66 -14.29
N VAL A 39 -1.45 -0.47 -14.76
CA VAL A 39 -2.88 -0.77 -14.62
C VAL A 39 -3.30 -0.85 -13.16
N VAL A 40 -2.51 -1.54 -12.33
CA VAL A 40 -2.73 -1.60 -10.87
C VAL A 40 -2.67 -0.19 -10.27
N GLY A 41 -1.72 0.63 -10.70
CA GLY A 41 -1.62 2.03 -10.31
C GLY A 41 -2.89 2.83 -10.61
N PHE A 42 -3.44 2.70 -11.82
CA PHE A 42 -4.72 3.32 -12.19
C PHE A 42 -5.88 2.86 -11.29
N CYS A 43 -5.97 1.56 -11.00
CA CYS A 43 -6.99 1.06 -10.06
C CYS A 43 -6.85 1.67 -8.67
N LEU A 44 -5.62 1.81 -8.16
CA LEU A 44 -5.37 2.39 -6.85
C LEU A 44 -5.69 3.89 -6.79
N VAL A 45 -5.43 4.64 -7.86
CA VAL A 45 -5.82 6.07 -7.95
C VAL A 45 -7.33 6.26 -7.80
N CYS A 46 -8.15 5.30 -8.22
CA CYS A 46 -9.60 5.35 -8.02
C CYS A 46 -10.02 4.80 -6.64
N LEU A 47 -9.46 3.66 -6.24
CA LEU A 47 -9.87 2.94 -5.02
C LEU A 47 -9.42 3.64 -3.74
N PHE A 48 -8.23 4.23 -3.72
CA PHE A 48 -7.65 4.82 -2.52
C PHE A 48 -8.41 6.07 -2.05
N PRO A 49 -8.76 7.05 -2.93
CA PRO A 49 -9.63 8.16 -2.52
C PRO A 49 -11.02 7.71 -2.12
N TRP A 50 -11.57 6.68 -2.78
CA TRP A 50 -12.87 6.11 -2.41
C TRP A 50 -12.83 5.53 -0.99
N CYS A 51 -11.80 4.77 -0.67
CA CYS A 51 -11.54 4.21 0.65
C CYS A 51 -11.48 5.31 1.73
N CYS A 52 -10.74 6.39 1.48
CA CYS A 52 -10.63 7.52 2.40
C CYS A 52 -11.96 8.27 2.57
N LYS A 53 -12.68 8.56 1.47
CA LYS A 53 -13.95 9.29 1.49
C LYS A 53 -15.09 8.51 2.16
N GLY A 54 -15.10 7.19 2.02
CA GLY A 54 -16.10 6.31 2.63
C GLY A 54 -15.89 6.04 4.13
N THR A 55 -14.85 6.61 4.74
CA THR A 55 -14.52 6.35 6.16
C THR A 55 -15.44 7.16 7.09
N ASN A 56 -16.16 6.48 7.98
CA ASN A 56 -16.97 7.12 9.03
C ASN A 56 -16.13 8.03 9.95
N GLU A 57 -16.72 9.12 10.44
CA GLU A 57 -16.07 10.11 11.33
C GLU A 57 -15.42 9.46 12.56
N ARG A 58 -16.06 8.43 13.13
CA ARG A 58 -15.53 7.64 14.27
C ARG A 58 -14.15 7.05 13.99
N PHE A 59 -13.88 6.64 12.75
CA PHE A 59 -12.63 5.98 12.36
C PHE A 59 -11.67 6.90 11.60
N LEU A 60 -12.03 8.17 11.36
CA LEU A 60 -11.19 9.13 10.66
C LEU A 60 -9.82 9.31 11.35
N LYS A 61 -9.81 9.36 12.69
CA LYS A 61 -8.56 9.43 13.47
C LYS A 61 -7.68 8.20 13.27
N VAL A 62 -8.26 7.01 13.13
CA VAL A 62 -7.53 5.76 12.88
C VAL A 62 -6.95 5.75 11.47
N ARG A 63 -7.74 6.21 10.50
CA ARG A 63 -7.31 6.36 9.10
C ARG A 63 -6.12 7.32 8.97
N ASN A 64 -6.15 8.46 9.66
CA ASN A 64 -5.04 9.41 9.67
C ASN A 64 -3.78 8.83 10.32
N ARG A 65 -3.90 8.07 11.42
CA ARG A 65 -2.75 7.36 11.99
C ARG A 65 -2.20 6.30 11.04
N ALA A 66 -3.06 5.58 10.31
CA ALA A 66 -2.62 4.59 9.32
C ALA A 66 -1.83 5.26 8.17
N LEU A 67 -2.30 6.41 7.70
CA LEU A 67 -1.61 7.23 6.70
C LEU A 67 -0.26 7.73 7.22
N GLN A 68 -0.22 8.26 8.45
CA GLN A 68 1.02 8.71 9.08
C GLN A 68 2.01 7.56 9.24
N TYR A 69 1.56 6.41 9.74
CA TYR A 69 2.39 5.21 9.88
C TYR A 69 2.99 4.77 8.55
N SER A 70 2.15 4.68 7.51
CA SER A 70 2.61 4.35 6.16
C SER A 70 3.63 5.37 5.65
N PHE A 71 3.39 6.67 5.82
CA PHE A 71 4.30 7.70 5.35
C PHE A 71 5.65 7.63 6.07
N THR A 72 5.64 7.49 7.40
CA THR A 72 6.85 7.31 8.20
C THR A 72 7.63 6.07 7.78
N PHE A 73 6.94 4.97 7.49
CA PHE A 73 7.57 3.76 6.98
C PHE A 73 8.26 4.00 5.64
N LEU A 74 7.60 4.65 4.68
CA LEU A 74 8.19 4.95 3.37
C LEU A 74 9.44 5.81 3.48
N VAL A 75 9.39 6.88 4.28
CA VAL A 75 10.55 7.75 4.51
C VAL A 75 11.69 6.96 5.16
N SER A 76 11.39 6.15 6.19
CA SER A 76 12.39 5.33 6.86
C SER A 76 13.02 4.30 5.91
N LEU A 77 12.24 3.72 5.01
CA LEU A 77 12.72 2.78 4.00
C LEU A 77 13.68 3.46 3.02
N PHE A 78 13.33 4.64 2.51
CA PHE A 78 14.24 5.41 1.64
C PHE A 78 15.54 5.81 2.35
N CYS A 79 15.46 6.24 3.60
CA CYS A 79 16.66 6.52 4.40
C CYS A 79 17.55 5.27 4.55
N ALA A 80 16.95 4.12 4.86
CA ALA A 80 17.68 2.87 4.99
C ALA A 80 18.35 2.46 3.66
N LEU A 81 17.62 2.54 2.55
CA LEU A 81 18.16 2.22 1.22
C LEU A 81 19.32 3.14 0.84
N LYS A 82 19.23 4.43 1.14
CA LYS A 82 20.33 5.38 0.91
C LYS A 82 21.57 5.08 1.75
N ILE A 83 21.39 4.67 3.00
CA ILE A 83 22.53 4.23 3.84
C ILE A 83 23.20 3.00 3.23
N VAL A 84 22.41 2.02 2.77
CA VAL A 84 22.95 0.81 2.13
C VAL A 84 23.66 1.13 0.82
N GLU A 85 23.14 2.05 0.01
CA GLU A 85 23.78 2.52 -1.22
C GLU A 85 25.17 3.11 -0.95
N VAL A 86 25.29 3.96 0.08
CA VAL A 86 26.58 4.54 0.51
C VAL A 86 27.53 3.46 1.02
N LEU A 87 27.06 2.51 1.82
CA LEU A 87 27.90 1.45 2.39
C LEU A 87 28.37 0.42 1.37
N ARG A 88 27.57 0.17 0.32
CA ARG A 88 27.87 -0.87 -0.69
C ARG A 88 28.57 -0.32 -1.92
N GLU A 89 28.75 1.00 -2.02
CA GLU A 89 29.26 1.71 -3.22
C GLU A 89 28.54 1.27 -4.51
N HIS A 90 27.26 0.94 -4.39
CA HIS A 90 26.46 0.41 -5.48
C HIS A 90 25.08 1.07 -5.51
N SER A 91 24.71 1.61 -6.66
CA SER A 91 23.42 2.25 -6.89
C SER A 91 22.30 1.21 -6.75
N ILE A 92 21.40 1.42 -5.78
CA ILE A 92 20.20 0.62 -5.64
C ILE A 92 19.09 1.32 -6.45
N GLU A 93 18.70 0.74 -7.57
CA GLU A 93 17.53 1.19 -8.31
C GLU A 93 16.27 0.71 -7.60
N VAL A 94 15.42 1.66 -7.22
CA VAL A 94 14.16 1.41 -6.52
C VAL A 94 13.04 1.96 -7.39
N ASP A 95 12.13 1.08 -7.80
CA ASP A 95 10.95 1.50 -8.54
C ASP A 95 9.98 2.24 -7.60
N ALA A 96 9.83 3.55 -7.85
CA ALA A 96 8.99 4.43 -7.06
C ALA A 96 7.52 3.97 -7.02
N ILE A 97 7.01 3.34 -8.09
CA ILE A 97 5.64 2.83 -8.14
C ILE A 97 5.46 1.71 -7.13
N LYS A 98 6.41 0.77 -7.08
CA LYS A 98 6.38 -0.35 -6.12
C LYS A 98 6.42 0.15 -4.68
N VAL A 99 7.20 1.20 -4.41
CA VAL A 99 7.26 1.82 -3.07
C VAL A 99 5.92 2.44 -2.68
N ILE A 100 5.24 3.13 -3.60
CA ILE A 100 3.89 3.67 -3.37
C ILE A 100 2.90 2.54 -3.06
N PHE A 101 2.98 1.42 -3.78
CA PHE A 101 2.10 0.27 -3.56
C PHE A 101 2.28 -0.32 -2.15
N VAL A 102 3.53 -0.45 -1.68
CA VAL A 102 3.82 -0.89 -0.31
C VAL A 102 3.20 0.07 0.72
N GLY A 103 3.28 1.38 0.48
CA GLY A 103 2.64 2.37 1.36
C GLY A 103 1.12 2.21 1.42
N VAL A 104 0.47 2.13 0.25
CA VAL A 104 -0.98 1.92 0.15
C VAL A 104 -1.40 0.63 0.86
N PHE A 105 -0.64 -0.46 0.66
CA PHE A 105 -0.86 -1.73 1.35
C PHE A 105 -0.79 -1.58 2.87
N LEU A 106 0.28 -0.98 3.40
CA LEU A 106 0.49 -0.79 4.84
C LEU A 106 -0.60 0.07 5.46
N GLN A 107 -1.00 1.15 4.78
CA GLN A 107 -2.08 2.02 5.22
C GLN A 107 -3.40 1.24 5.33
N SER A 108 -3.76 0.47 4.31
CA SER A 108 -5.02 -0.27 4.27
C SER A 108 -5.03 -1.41 5.30
N ALA A 109 -3.92 -2.15 5.41
CA ALA A 109 -3.76 -3.22 6.39
C ALA A 109 -3.85 -2.70 7.83
N TYR A 110 -3.10 -1.64 8.15
CA TYR A 110 -3.10 -1.04 9.49
C TYR A 110 -4.49 -0.53 9.87
N PHE A 111 -5.18 0.14 8.95
CA PHE A 111 -6.53 0.62 9.19
C PHE A 111 -7.50 -0.51 9.53
N LEU A 112 -7.51 -1.58 8.73
CA LEU A 112 -8.42 -2.71 8.96
C LEU A 112 -8.15 -3.39 10.30
N ILE A 113 -6.89 -3.62 10.65
CA ILE A 113 -6.48 -4.22 11.93
C ILE A 113 -6.95 -3.35 13.10
N MET A 114 -6.71 -2.04 13.04
CA MET A 114 -7.10 -1.13 14.12
C MET A 114 -8.62 -0.98 14.22
N LYS A 115 -9.32 -0.94 13.08
CA LYS A 115 -10.78 -0.91 13.06
C LYS A 115 -11.36 -2.17 13.71
N GLN A 116 -10.83 -3.36 13.40
CA GLN A 116 -11.26 -4.61 14.05
C GLN A 116 -11.03 -4.61 15.56
N ARG A 117 -9.91 -4.03 16.03
CA ARG A 117 -9.65 -3.91 17.47
C ARG A 117 -10.62 -2.99 18.20
N ILE A 118 -11.16 -1.97 17.52
CA ILE A 118 -12.09 -1.00 18.10
C ILE A 118 -13.53 -1.51 18.03
N ASP A 119 -13.88 -2.27 17.00
CA ASP A 119 -15.21 -2.88 16.83
C ASP A 119 -15.40 -4.17 17.65
N ARG A 120 -14.32 -4.76 18.18
CA ARG A 120 -14.34 -5.94 19.06
C ARG A 120 -14.43 -5.52 20.52
#